data_AF-A0A0N0NJ80-F1
#
_entry.id   AF-A0A0N0NJ80-F1
#
_cell.length_a   1.000
_cell.length_b   1.000
_cell.length_c   1.000
_cell.angle_alpha   90.00
_cell.angle_beta   90.00
_cell.angle_gamma   90.00
#
_symmetry.space_group_name_H-M   'P 1'
#
loop_
_entity.id
_entity.type
_entity.pdbx_description
1 polymer ?
#
loop_
_entity_poly.entity_id
_entity_poly.type
_entity_poly.pdbx_seq_one_letter_code
_entity_poly.pdbx_strand_id
1 'polypeptide(L)'
;MENGTLSVGSSAKLVRAVRYYGNKDIRVDLGSDFAFDASGVQATLTAGTRSLRKYGTYYNIAIWGDPPNIDLNELLFSGVTIKSELAFTKEDYVSVIDAIASGAIPQESLDVFITARIEMEDLVERGIKELISFKERHIKILVRVDKKLAMPT
;
A
#
# COMPACT_ATOMS: atom_id res chain seq x y z
N MET A 1 22.71 -29.16 -9.20
CA MET A 1 21.30 -28.74 -9.32
C MET A 1 20.56 -29.41 -8.20
N GLU A 2 20.24 -28.67 -7.14
CA GLU A 2 19.47 -29.19 -6.02
C GLU A 2 18.51 -28.07 -5.59
N ASN A 3 17.22 -28.36 -5.65
CA ASN A 3 16.16 -27.41 -5.33
C ASN A 3 15.82 -27.57 -3.85
N GLY A 4 16.34 -26.69 -3.00
CA GLY A 4 15.97 -26.61 -1.59
C GLY A 4 14.71 -25.77 -1.40
N THR A 5 13.67 -26.38 -0.85
CA THR A 5 12.39 -25.76 -0.48
C THR A 5 12.58 -24.82 0.72
N LEU A 6 12.09 -23.58 0.62
CA LEU A 6 12.12 -22.60 1.72
C LEU A 6 10.79 -22.59 2.48
N SER A 7 10.86 -22.73 3.81
CA SER A 7 9.73 -22.56 4.73
C SER A 7 9.34 -21.08 4.86
N VAL A 8 8.05 -20.82 5.09
CA VAL A 8 7.44 -19.49 5.08
C VAL A 8 7.03 -19.10 6.49
N GLY A 9 7.59 -17.99 6.99
CA GLY A 9 7.15 -17.26 8.18
C GLY A 9 6.77 -15.83 7.81
N SER A 10 5.69 -15.35 8.43
CA SER A 10 4.88 -14.16 8.10
C SER A 10 5.53 -12.80 8.45
N SER A 11 5.00 -11.76 7.80
CA SER A 11 5.25 -10.30 7.86
C SER A 11 6.31 -9.72 6.90
N ALA A 12 5.80 -8.95 5.91
CA ALA A 12 6.48 -8.08 4.94
C ALA A 12 7.82 -8.60 4.35
N LYS A 13 7.76 -9.49 3.36
CA LYS A 13 8.94 -9.79 2.53
C LYS A 13 9.07 -8.78 1.39
N LEU A 14 10.05 -7.88 1.51
CA LEU A 14 10.73 -7.32 0.35
C LEU A 14 11.35 -8.51 -0.41
N VAL A 15 10.73 -8.95 -1.51
CA VAL A 15 11.29 -10.05 -2.32
C VAL A 15 12.49 -9.49 -3.09
N ARG A 16 13.69 -9.65 -2.53
CA ARG A 16 14.95 -9.30 -3.21
C ARG A 16 15.36 -10.43 -4.14
N ALA A 17 15.41 -10.17 -5.43
CA ALA A 17 16.02 -11.08 -6.38
C ALA A 17 17.55 -11.11 -6.17
N VAL A 18 18.11 -12.29 -5.88
CA VAL A 18 19.56 -12.53 -5.82
C VAL A 18 19.99 -13.20 -7.12
N ARG A 19 20.90 -12.57 -7.88
CA ARG A 19 21.60 -13.22 -9.00
C ARG A 19 23.05 -13.49 -8.60
N TYR A 20 23.51 -14.73 -8.81
CA TYR A 20 24.91 -15.11 -8.62
C TYR A 20 25.70 -14.86 -9.92
N TYR A 21 26.82 -14.12 -9.82
CA TYR A 21 27.83 -14.02 -10.88
C TYR A 21 29.21 -14.33 -10.27
N GLY A 22 29.64 -15.59 -10.41
CA GLY A 22 30.89 -16.10 -9.82
C GLY A 22 30.81 -16.36 -8.30
N ASN A 23 31.91 -16.85 -7.71
CA ASN A 23 32.04 -17.20 -6.28
C ASN A 23 32.07 -15.98 -5.33
N LYS A 24 31.37 -14.89 -5.64
CA LYS A 24 31.24 -13.73 -4.76
C LYS A 24 29.78 -13.34 -4.62
N ASP A 25 29.33 -13.22 -3.38
CA ASP A 25 28.04 -12.63 -3.02
C ASP A 25 28.05 -11.13 -3.38
N ILE A 26 27.57 -10.80 -4.58
CA ILE A 26 27.32 -9.42 -4.99
C ILE A 26 25.82 -9.18 -4.89
N ARG A 27 25.40 -8.47 -3.85
CA ARG A 27 24.00 -8.02 -3.71
C ARG A 27 23.81 -6.80 -4.60
N VAL A 28 23.47 -7.04 -5.87
CA VAL A 28 23.01 -5.97 -6.76
C VAL A 28 21.56 -5.69 -6.37
N ASP A 29 21.31 -4.55 -5.72
CA ASP A 29 19.93 -4.11 -5.49
C ASP A 29 19.34 -3.72 -6.86
N LEU A 30 18.42 -4.54 -7.35
CA LEU A 30 17.83 -4.34 -8.67
C LEU A 30 16.69 -3.30 -8.63
N GLY A 31 16.20 -2.92 -7.44
CA GLY A 31 14.97 -2.15 -7.26
C GLY A 31 13.71 -3.02 -7.18
N SER A 32 12.59 -2.41 -6.78
CA SER A 32 11.30 -3.10 -6.60
C SER A 32 10.55 -3.32 -7.92
N ASP A 33 9.72 -4.37 -7.99
CA ASP A 33 8.81 -4.59 -9.13
C ASP A 33 7.69 -3.54 -9.21
N PHE A 34 7.15 -3.17 -8.05
CA PHE A 34 6.03 -2.23 -7.90
C PHE A 34 6.33 -1.18 -6.83
N ALA A 35 5.86 0.04 -7.04
CA ALA A 35 5.87 1.12 -6.06
C ALA A 35 4.47 1.74 -6.03
N PHE A 36 3.78 1.66 -4.89
CA PHE A 36 2.45 2.23 -4.71
C PHE A 36 2.56 3.59 -4.03
N ASP A 37 2.04 4.65 -4.66
CA ASP A 37 2.01 5.99 -4.08
C ASP A 37 0.59 6.43 -3.71
N ALA A 38 0.41 6.73 -2.42
CA ALA A 38 -0.81 7.26 -1.84
C ALA A 38 -0.64 8.68 -1.27
N SER A 39 0.50 9.34 -1.52
CA SER A 39 0.83 10.65 -0.93
C SER A 39 0.50 11.83 -1.84
N GLY A 40 0.62 11.65 -3.16
CA GLY A 40 0.20 12.65 -4.14
C GLY A 40 1.10 13.89 -4.19
N VAL A 41 2.41 13.69 -4.01
CA VAL A 41 3.42 14.77 -3.99
C VAL A 41 4.63 14.42 -4.83
N GLN A 42 5.30 15.42 -5.38
CA GLN A 42 6.44 15.22 -6.30
C GLN A 42 7.55 14.35 -5.70
N ALA A 43 7.79 14.49 -4.40
CA ALA A 43 8.82 13.73 -3.69
C ALA A 43 8.58 12.22 -3.76
N THR A 44 7.33 11.76 -3.60
CA THR A 44 6.98 10.33 -3.63
C THR A 44 6.96 9.77 -5.04
N LEU A 45 6.58 10.57 -6.03
CA LEU A 45 6.73 10.22 -7.45
C LEU A 45 8.20 9.97 -7.80
N THR A 46 9.07 10.95 -7.52
CA THR A 46 10.50 10.83 -7.86
C THR A 46 11.19 9.69 -7.10
N ALA A 47 10.90 9.53 -5.79
CA ALA A 47 11.46 8.43 -5.01
C ALA A 47 10.93 7.07 -5.48
N GLY A 48 9.62 6.99 -5.76
CA GLY A 48 8.97 5.77 -6.22
C GLY A 48 9.51 5.30 -7.56
N THR A 49 9.55 6.17 -8.58
CA THR A 49 10.05 5.79 -9.91
C THR A 49 11.52 5.36 -9.89
N ARG A 50 12.35 5.98 -9.04
CA ARG A 50 13.78 5.64 -8.90
C ARG A 50 14.05 4.40 -8.05
N SER A 51 13.11 4.03 -7.17
CA SER A 51 13.19 2.79 -6.38
C SER A 51 12.89 1.53 -7.20
N LEU A 52 12.28 1.70 -8.37
CA LEU A 52 11.88 0.60 -9.24
C LEU A 52 13.07 0.03 -10.00
N ARG A 53 13.00 -1.28 -10.25
CA ARG A 53 13.85 -1.90 -11.27
C ARG A 53 13.48 -1.41 -12.66
N LYS A 54 14.36 -1.67 -13.64
CA LYS A 54 14.00 -1.48 -15.06
C LYS A 54 12.70 -2.23 -15.39
N TYR A 55 11.82 -1.56 -16.12
CA TYR A 55 10.48 -2.06 -16.46
C TYR A 55 9.58 -2.38 -15.24
N GLY A 56 9.86 -1.78 -14.08
CA GLY A 56 8.96 -1.81 -12.92
C GLY A 56 7.72 -0.95 -13.14
N THR A 57 6.75 -1.06 -12.23
CA THR A 57 5.49 -0.31 -12.30
C THR A 57 5.33 0.64 -11.10
N TYR A 58 5.21 1.92 -11.37
CA TYR A 58 4.76 2.91 -10.42
C TYR A 58 3.22 3.00 -10.47
N TYR A 59 2.56 2.81 -9.33
CA TYR A 59 1.10 2.81 -9.22
C TYR A 59 0.64 4.01 -8.39
N ASN A 60 0.03 4.99 -9.06
CA ASN A 60 -0.56 6.13 -8.39
C ASN A 60 -1.98 5.81 -7.88
N ILE A 61 -2.17 5.95 -6.57
CA ILE A 61 -3.48 5.84 -5.88
C ILE A 61 -3.90 7.23 -5.35
N ALA A 62 -2.97 8.19 -5.30
CA ALA A 62 -3.21 9.50 -4.74
C ALA A 62 -3.98 10.44 -5.69
N ILE A 63 -4.75 11.35 -5.08
CA ILE A 63 -5.24 12.56 -5.74
C ILE A 63 -4.19 13.66 -5.54
N TRP A 64 -3.85 14.36 -6.62
CA TRP A 64 -2.82 15.39 -6.62
C TRP A 64 -3.44 16.78 -6.54
N GLY A 65 -2.86 17.64 -5.70
CA GLY A 65 -3.24 19.06 -5.62
C GLY A 65 -2.70 19.88 -6.80
N ASP A 66 -1.45 19.61 -7.19
CA ASP A 66 -0.77 20.24 -8.32
C ASP A 66 -0.38 19.18 -9.37
N PRO A 67 -0.32 19.53 -10.67
CA PRO A 67 0.15 18.61 -11.69
C PRO A 67 1.58 18.09 -11.43
N PRO A 68 1.84 16.78 -11.55
CA PRO A 68 3.18 16.24 -11.36
C PRO A 68 4.12 16.63 -12.51
N ASN A 69 5.41 16.76 -12.20
CA ASN A 69 6.48 16.84 -13.19
C ASN A 69 7.05 15.44 -13.46
N ILE A 70 7.04 15.02 -14.72
CA ILE A 70 7.56 13.72 -15.16
C ILE A 70 8.71 13.97 -16.15
N ASP A 71 9.89 13.47 -15.81
CA ASP A 71 11.03 13.42 -16.73
C ASP A 71 10.86 12.23 -17.68
N LEU A 72 10.50 12.52 -18.93
CA LEU A 72 10.30 11.50 -19.96
C LEU A 72 11.60 10.81 -20.39
N ASN A 73 12.76 11.44 -20.23
CA ASN A 73 14.04 10.78 -20.52
C ASN A 73 14.37 9.76 -19.43
N GLU A 74 14.12 10.10 -18.16
CA GLU A 74 14.26 9.15 -17.05
C GLU A 74 13.32 7.94 -17.23
N LEU A 75 12.08 8.20 -17.66
CA LEU A 75 11.11 7.15 -17.99
C LEU A 75 11.59 6.29 -19.18
N LEU A 76 12.11 6.91 -20.24
CA LEU A 76 12.63 6.22 -21.42
C LEU A 76 13.80 5.29 -21.09
N PHE A 77 14.75 5.73 -20.27
CA PHE A 77 15.94 4.93 -19.93
C PHE A 77 15.66 3.80 -18.93
N SER A 78 14.70 4.02 -18.03
CA SER A 78 14.28 3.01 -17.04
C SER A 78 13.27 2.01 -17.63
N GLY A 79 12.46 2.43 -18.60
CA GLY A 79 11.33 1.67 -19.12
C GLY A 79 10.21 1.47 -18.11
N VAL A 80 10.17 2.25 -17.02
CA VAL A 80 9.13 2.16 -15.98
C VAL A 80 7.75 2.44 -16.58
N THR A 81 6.73 1.74 -16.08
CA THR A 81 5.33 2.01 -16.38
C THR A 81 4.72 2.83 -15.26
N ILE A 82 4.06 3.94 -15.57
CA ILE A 82 3.23 4.68 -14.62
C ILE A 82 1.77 4.30 -14.88
N LYS A 83 1.12 3.69 -13.88
CA LYS A 83 -0.28 3.31 -13.89
C LYS A 83 -1.04 4.05 -12.79
N SER A 84 -2.32 4.30 -13.01
CA SER A 84 -3.21 4.89 -12.02
C SER A 84 -4.58 4.25 -12.07
N GLU A 85 -5.26 4.23 -10.93
CA GLU A 85 -6.65 3.83 -10.82
C GLU A 85 -7.33 4.65 -9.73
N LEU A 86 -8.63 4.87 -9.87
CA LEU A 86 -9.44 5.53 -8.87
C LEU A 86 -10.45 4.52 -8.34
N ALA A 87 -10.42 4.31 -7.03
CA ALA A 87 -11.28 3.35 -6.33
C ALA A 87 -11.03 1.90 -6.80
N PHE A 88 -12.12 1.14 -6.92
CA PHE A 88 -12.11 -0.31 -7.08
C PHE A 88 -13.34 -0.71 -7.91
N THR A 89 -13.25 -1.88 -8.52
CA THR A 89 -14.36 -2.55 -9.19
C THR A 89 -15.17 -3.39 -8.21
N LYS A 90 -16.31 -3.91 -8.66
CA LYS A 90 -17.10 -4.87 -7.87
C LYS A 90 -16.32 -6.18 -7.67
N GLU A 91 -15.57 -6.58 -8.69
CA GLU A 91 -14.75 -7.78 -8.71
C GLU A 91 -13.62 -7.67 -7.68
N ASP A 92 -12.99 -6.49 -7.56
CA ASP A 92 -12.00 -6.23 -6.51
C ASP A 92 -12.59 -6.41 -5.11
N TYR A 93 -13.80 -5.86 -4.86
CA TYR A 93 -14.49 -6.04 -3.58
C TYR A 93 -14.71 -7.50 -3.22
N VAL A 94 -15.27 -8.27 -4.14
CA VAL A 94 -15.54 -9.69 -3.93
C VAL A 94 -14.23 -10.42 -3.64
N SER A 95 -13.18 -10.15 -4.43
CA SER A 95 -11.88 -10.80 -4.25
C SER A 95 -11.24 -10.52 -2.89
N VAL A 96 -11.35 -9.28 -2.39
CA VAL A 96 -10.80 -8.91 -1.08
C VAL A 96 -11.60 -9.54 0.05
N ILE A 97 -12.93 -9.56 -0.05
CA ILE A 97 -13.80 -10.23 0.93
C ILE A 97 -13.46 -11.72 0.99
N ASP A 98 -13.32 -12.38 -0.16
CA ASP A 98 -12.96 -13.80 -0.24
C ASP A 98 -11.54 -14.05 0.31
N ALA A 99 -10.60 -13.15 0.06
CA ALA A 99 -9.25 -13.22 0.62
C ALA A 99 -9.24 -13.09 2.16
N ILE A 100 -10.11 -12.25 2.72
CA ILE A 100 -10.28 -12.13 4.18
C ILE A 100 -10.94 -13.40 4.74
N ALA A 101 -12.06 -13.84 4.13
CA ALA A 101 -12.81 -15.00 4.58
C ALA A 101 -11.99 -16.30 4.53
N SER A 102 -11.10 -16.43 3.54
CA SER A 102 -10.16 -17.56 3.42
C SER A 102 -8.92 -17.44 4.32
N GLY A 103 -8.70 -16.30 4.98
CA GLY A 103 -7.52 -16.02 5.79
C GLY A 103 -6.25 -15.70 4.99
N ALA A 104 -6.34 -15.55 3.67
CA ALA A 104 -5.24 -15.06 2.84
C ALA A 104 -4.84 -13.63 3.22
N ILE A 105 -5.82 -12.82 3.66
CA ILE A 105 -5.61 -11.58 4.39
C ILE A 105 -6.06 -11.83 5.84
N PRO A 106 -5.13 -11.99 6.79
CA PRO A 106 -5.49 -12.26 8.18
C PRO A 106 -6.21 -11.08 8.82
N GLN A 107 -7.26 -11.35 9.60
CA GLN A 107 -8.08 -10.32 10.25
C GLN A 107 -7.23 -9.43 11.18
N GLU A 108 -6.27 -10.02 11.89
CA GLU A 108 -5.37 -9.27 12.78
C GLU A 108 -4.53 -8.22 12.04
N SER A 109 -4.25 -8.43 10.73
CA SER A 109 -3.54 -7.47 9.90
C SER A 109 -4.43 -6.28 9.49
N LEU A 110 -5.76 -6.43 9.59
CA LEU A 110 -6.73 -5.38 9.29
C LEU A 110 -7.11 -4.59 10.53
N ASP A 111 -7.23 -5.25 11.68
CA ASP A 111 -7.68 -4.61 12.92
C ASP A 111 -6.75 -3.49 13.38
N VAL A 112 -5.45 -3.59 13.09
CA VAL A 112 -4.45 -2.55 13.39
C VAL A 112 -4.72 -1.20 12.70
N PHE A 113 -5.45 -1.19 11.59
CA PHE A 113 -5.84 0.07 10.93
C PHE A 113 -6.95 0.80 11.67
N ILE A 114 -7.74 0.11 12.49
CA ILE A 114 -8.84 0.72 13.24
C ILE A 114 -8.30 1.31 14.54
N THR A 115 -7.95 2.58 14.47
CA THR A 115 -7.34 3.33 15.58
C THR A 115 -8.35 3.92 16.56
N ALA A 116 -9.61 4.06 16.18
CA ALA A 116 -10.67 4.51 17.07
C ALA A 116 -12.05 3.99 16.64
N ARG A 117 -12.95 3.93 17.61
CA ARG A 117 -14.36 3.59 17.41
C ARG A 117 -15.20 4.57 18.23
N ILE A 118 -16.16 5.21 17.59
CA ILE A 118 -16.98 6.28 18.20
C ILE A 118 -18.47 6.05 17.96
N GLU A 119 -19.31 6.68 18.77
CA GLU A 119 -20.74 6.76 18.51
C GLU A 119 -21.06 7.78 17.42
N MET A 120 -22.23 7.65 16.80
CA MET A 120 -22.71 8.62 15.81
C MET A 120 -22.80 10.05 16.37
N GLU A 121 -23.15 10.22 17.64
CA GLU A 121 -23.22 11.54 18.30
C GLU A 121 -21.86 12.27 18.33
N ASP A 122 -20.77 11.51 18.28
CA ASP A 122 -19.40 12.02 18.35
C ASP A 122 -18.77 12.25 16.96
N LEU A 123 -19.49 11.97 15.87
CA LEU A 123 -18.98 11.99 14.49
C LEU A 123 -18.21 13.27 14.15
N VAL A 124 -18.75 14.43 14.52
CA VAL A 124 -18.17 15.73 14.15
C VAL A 124 -16.90 16.01 14.96
N GLU A 125 -16.99 16.01 16.28
CA GLU A 125 -15.89 16.41 17.16
C GLU A 125 -14.77 15.37 17.23
N ARG A 126 -15.12 14.09 17.35
CA ARG A 126 -14.15 13.00 17.57
C ARG A 126 -13.85 12.18 16.31
N GLY A 127 -14.58 12.42 15.23
CA GLY A 127 -14.34 11.80 13.92
C GLY A 127 -13.71 12.79 12.93
N ILE A 128 -14.54 13.67 12.36
CA ILE A 128 -14.15 14.55 11.25
C ILE A 128 -13.10 15.58 11.68
N LYS A 129 -13.35 16.34 12.75
CA LYS A 129 -12.42 17.38 13.22
C LYS A 129 -11.09 16.82 13.69
N GLU A 130 -11.11 15.63 14.30
CA GLU A 130 -9.91 14.88 14.68
C GLU A 130 -9.05 14.56 13.45
N LEU A 131 -9.64 13.95 12.41
CA LEU A 131 -8.91 13.61 11.18
C LEU A 131 -8.36 14.82 10.43
N ILE A 132 -9.02 15.99 10.53
CA ILE A 132 -8.54 17.23 9.91
C ILE A 132 -7.36 17.82 10.69
N SER A 133 -7.50 17.90 12.01
CA SER A 133 -6.62 18.70 12.87
C SER A 133 -5.40 17.90 13.37
N PHE A 134 -5.49 16.57 13.39
CA PHE A 134 -4.48 15.68 13.95
C PHE A 134 -4.25 14.45 13.05
N LYS A 135 -3.70 14.72 11.87
CA LYS A 135 -3.58 13.77 10.76
C LYS A 135 -2.74 12.53 11.08
N GLU A 136 -1.90 12.63 12.10
CA GLU A 136 -0.97 11.59 12.56
C GLU A 136 -1.55 10.67 13.65
N ARG A 137 -2.69 11.04 14.27
CA ARG A 137 -3.24 10.29 15.42
C ARG A 137 -4.12 9.11 15.03
N HIS A 138 -4.73 9.15 13.86
CA HIS A 138 -5.72 8.15 13.44
C HIS A 138 -5.47 7.68 12.01
N ILE A 139 -5.69 6.38 11.78
CA ILE A 139 -5.67 5.79 10.43
C ILE A 139 -7.11 5.60 9.93
N LYS A 140 -7.91 4.84 10.68
CA LYS A 140 -9.35 4.64 10.46
C LYS A 140 -10.10 4.81 11.77
N ILE A 141 -11.24 5.51 11.69
CA ILE A 141 -12.21 5.66 12.77
C ILE A 141 -13.51 4.98 12.31
N LEU A 142 -14.00 4.00 13.07
CA LEU A 142 -15.32 3.39 12.82
C LEU A 142 -16.39 4.10 13.63
N VAL A 143 -17.54 4.34 13.01
CA VAL A 143 -18.67 5.01 13.63
C VAL A 143 -19.79 4.01 13.78
N ARG A 144 -20.27 3.81 15.01
CA ARG A 144 -21.47 3.02 15.25
C ARG A 144 -22.70 3.86 14.97
N VAL A 145 -23.42 3.49 13.92
CA VAL A 145 -24.61 4.22 13.44
C VAL A 145 -25.89 3.68 14.06
N ASP A 146 -25.97 2.37 14.32
CA ASP A 146 -27.08 1.73 15.03
C ASP A 146 -26.63 1.26 16.42
N LYS A 147 -27.22 1.84 17.48
CA LYS A 147 -26.93 1.51 18.88
C LYS A 147 -27.33 0.08 19.26
N LYS A 148 -28.17 -0.58 18.47
CA LYS A 148 -28.51 -1.99 18.68
C LYS A 148 -27.35 -2.91 18.32
N LEU A 149 -26.44 -2.47 17.46
CA LEU A 149 -25.23 -3.20 17.15
C LEU A 149 -24.24 -3.04 18.32
N ALA A 150 -23.54 -4.12 18.66
CA ALA A 150 -22.40 -4.01 19.54
C ALA A 150 -21.39 -3.01 18.96
N MET A 151 -20.60 -2.36 19.82
CA MET A 151 -19.43 -1.64 19.31
C MET A 151 -18.59 -2.66 18.54
N PRO A 152 -18.18 -2.36 17.30
CA PRO A 152 -17.30 -3.26 16.56
C PRO A 152 -16.09 -3.56 17.45
N THR A 153 -15.75 -4.81 17.67
CA THR A 153 -14.49 -5.16 18.37
C THR A 153 -13.30 -4.95 17.46
#